data_AF-A0A7C2LQH4-F1
#
_entry.id   AF-A0A7C2LQH4-F1
#
_cell.length_a   1.000
_cell.length_b   1.000
_cell.length_c   1.000
_cell.angle_alpha   90.00
_cell.angle_beta   90.00
_cell.angle_gamma   90.00
#
_symmetry.space_group_name_H-M   'P 1'
#
loop_
_entity.id
_entity.type
_entity.pdbx_description
1 polymer ?
#
loop_
_entity_poly.entity_id
_entity_poly.type
_entity_poly.pdbx_seq_one_letter_code
_entity_poly.pdbx_strand_id
1 'polypeptide(L)'
;MQGRAALIAIMAFAAGLGTAAYAAPRTLAHMWYPARCCGGHDCMMVDSIEMLEDGDMLFRAGSISVVVPAEFQRLPSQDSHTHICVYRINSGEYRPRCVFVPGTT
;
A
#
# COMPACT_ATOMS: atom_id res chain seq x y z
N MET A 1 -35.23 -64.71 -0.59
CA MET A 1 -33.95 -64.57 0.14
C MET A 1 -33.34 -63.24 -0.27
N GLN A 2 -33.38 -62.25 0.63
CA GLN A 2 -32.84 -60.90 0.45
C GLN A 2 -31.32 -60.95 0.61
N GLY A 3 -30.58 -60.40 -0.35
CA GLY A 3 -29.12 -60.23 -0.29
C GLY A 3 -28.76 -58.77 -0.59
N ARG A 4 -28.38 -58.04 0.46
CA ARG A 4 -27.89 -56.66 0.40
C ARG A 4 -26.43 -56.67 -0.07
N ALA A 5 -26.06 -55.82 -1.02
CA ALA A 5 -24.72 -55.23 -1.08
C ALA A 5 -24.74 -54.01 -2.00
N ALA A 6 -24.89 -52.83 -1.40
CA ALA A 6 -24.54 -51.58 -2.03
C ALA A 6 -23.01 -51.54 -2.17
N LEU A 7 -22.49 -51.22 -3.34
CA LEU A 7 -21.09 -50.84 -3.50
C LEU A 7 -21.03 -49.39 -4.01
N ILE A 8 -20.40 -48.61 -3.13
CA ILE A 8 -20.27 -47.17 -3.05
C ILE A 8 -19.50 -46.63 -4.26
N ALA A 9 -20.02 -45.54 -4.84
CA ALA A 9 -19.32 -44.74 -5.84
C ALA A 9 -18.08 -44.09 -5.21
N ILE A 10 -16.90 -44.43 -5.70
CA ILE A 10 -15.66 -43.73 -5.33
C ILE A 10 -15.48 -42.59 -6.35
N MET A 11 -16.05 -41.44 -6.04
CA MET A 11 -15.69 -40.18 -6.68
C MET A 11 -14.30 -39.77 -6.18
N ALA A 12 -13.27 -39.96 -7.00
CA ALA A 12 -11.94 -39.45 -6.75
C ALA A 12 -11.93 -37.92 -6.90
N PHE A 13 -12.15 -37.20 -5.81
CA PHE A 13 -11.86 -35.77 -5.72
C PHE A 13 -10.35 -35.58 -5.62
N ALA A 14 -9.68 -35.40 -6.77
CA ALA A 14 -8.31 -34.95 -6.80
C ALA A 14 -8.25 -33.50 -6.29
N ALA A 15 -7.79 -33.34 -5.05
CA ALA A 15 -7.57 -32.05 -4.40
C ALA A 15 -6.43 -31.29 -5.11
N GLY A 16 -6.76 -30.48 -6.11
CA GLY A 16 -5.89 -29.42 -6.58
C GLY A 16 -5.87 -28.31 -5.54
N LEU A 17 -4.88 -28.33 -4.63
CA LEU A 17 -4.55 -27.18 -3.79
C LEU A 17 -3.98 -26.07 -4.70
N GLY A 18 -4.86 -25.28 -5.30
CA GLY A 18 -4.50 -24.05 -5.98
C GLY A 18 -4.05 -23.03 -4.94
N THR A 19 -2.77 -22.65 -4.98
CA THR A 19 -2.26 -21.48 -4.27
C THR A 19 -2.94 -20.23 -4.82
N ALA A 20 -4.00 -19.76 -4.16
CA ALA A 20 -4.61 -18.47 -4.46
C ALA A 20 -3.64 -17.37 -4.03
N ALA A 21 -2.87 -16.83 -4.97
CA ALA A 21 -2.14 -15.59 -4.77
C ALA A 21 -3.17 -14.47 -4.55
N TYR A 22 -3.29 -13.98 -3.31
CA TYR A 22 -4.12 -12.83 -2.97
C TYR A 22 -3.49 -11.57 -3.57
N ALA A 23 -3.73 -11.34 -4.87
CA ALA A 23 -3.53 -10.03 -5.46
C ALA A 23 -4.65 -9.12 -4.94
N ALA A 24 -4.40 -8.42 -3.83
CA ALA A 24 -5.31 -7.39 -3.36
C ALA A 24 -5.54 -6.38 -4.50
N PRO A 25 -6.79 -6.06 -4.86
CA PRO A 25 -7.05 -5.09 -5.91
C PRO A 25 -6.37 -3.76 -5.56
N ARG A 26 -5.68 -3.16 -6.54
CA ARG A 26 -4.97 -1.87 -6.40
C ARG A 26 -5.84 -0.76 -5.79
N THR A 27 -7.17 -0.89 -5.88
CA THR A 27 -8.13 0.05 -5.28
C THR A 27 -8.13 0.04 -3.75
N LEU A 28 -7.75 -1.07 -3.09
CA LEU A 28 -7.63 -1.14 -1.63
C LEU A 28 -6.39 -0.42 -1.09
N ALA A 29 -5.35 -0.22 -1.90
CA ALA A 29 -4.12 0.44 -1.47
C ALA A 29 -4.35 1.88 -1.00
N HIS A 30 -5.32 2.58 -1.61
CA HIS A 30 -5.67 3.93 -1.18
C HIS A 30 -6.39 3.99 0.17
N MET A 31 -6.91 2.86 0.68
CA MET A 31 -7.57 2.76 1.99
C MET A 31 -6.67 2.21 3.10
N TRP A 32 -5.41 1.86 2.80
CA TRP A 32 -4.47 1.36 3.80
C TRP A 32 -4.14 2.40 4.87
N TYR A 33 -4.19 3.67 4.50
CA TYR A 33 -3.79 4.77 5.36
C TYR A 33 -4.98 5.51 5.96
N PRO A 34 -4.84 6.03 7.21
CA PRO A 34 -5.92 6.72 7.89
C PRO A 34 -6.53 7.85 7.06
N ALA A 35 -7.84 8.06 7.20
CA ALA A 35 -8.55 9.13 6.49
C ALA A 35 -7.93 10.53 6.74
N ARG A 36 -7.41 10.78 7.95
CA ARG A 36 -6.70 12.03 8.30
C ARG A 36 -5.41 12.26 7.50
N CYS A 37 -4.86 11.21 6.91
CA CYS A 37 -3.71 11.27 6.02
C CYS A 37 -4.19 11.35 4.58
N CYS A 38 -4.74 10.26 4.04
CA CYS A 38 -4.86 10.17 2.58
C CYS A 38 -6.28 10.29 2.03
N GLY A 39 -7.27 10.40 2.93
CA GLY A 39 -8.68 10.49 2.57
C GLY A 39 -9.21 9.38 1.66
N GLY A 40 -8.48 8.26 1.49
CA GLY A 40 -8.83 7.20 0.54
C GLY A 40 -8.39 7.41 -0.91
N HIS A 41 -7.72 8.53 -1.27
CA HIS A 41 -7.57 8.91 -2.69
C HIS A 41 -6.28 9.65 -3.08
N ASP A 42 -5.53 10.25 -2.15
CA ASP A 42 -4.37 11.11 -2.48
C ASP A 42 -3.01 10.50 -2.08
N CYS A 43 -3.00 9.20 -1.78
CA CYS A 43 -1.77 8.47 -1.48
C CYS A 43 -0.98 8.19 -2.76
N MET A 44 0.30 8.58 -2.75
CA MET A 44 1.21 8.35 -3.86
C MET A 44 2.47 7.64 -3.37
N MET A 45 2.94 6.66 -4.15
CA MET A 45 4.26 6.07 -3.97
C MET A 45 5.33 7.11 -4.34
N VAL A 46 6.40 7.17 -3.54
CA VAL A 46 7.54 8.05 -3.78
C VAL A 46 8.53 7.35 -4.71
N ASP A 47 8.85 8.00 -5.82
CA ASP A 47 9.76 7.48 -6.85
C ASP A 47 11.23 7.70 -6.49
N SER A 48 11.53 8.86 -5.87
CA SER A 48 12.89 9.20 -5.46
C SER A 48 12.90 10.20 -4.30
N ILE A 49 13.96 10.12 -3.48
CA ILE A 49 14.22 11.02 -2.36
C ILE A 49 15.61 11.63 -2.57
N GLU A 50 15.70 12.95 -2.51
CA GLU A 50 16.94 13.71 -2.57
C GLU A 50 17.08 14.51 -1.26
N MET A 51 18.25 14.42 -0.62
CA MET A 51 18.55 15.20 0.58
C MET A 51 19.04 16.59 0.17
N LEU A 52 18.46 17.62 0.76
CA LEU A 52 18.81 19.03 0.54
C LEU A 52 19.90 19.47 1.53
N GLU A 53 20.52 20.61 1.26
CA GLU A 53 21.66 21.13 2.05
C GLU A 53 21.31 21.44 3.50
N ASP A 54 20.05 21.81 3.76
CA ASP A 54 19.49 22.12 5.08
C ASP A 54 19.02 20.87 5.86
N GLY A 55 19.15 19.68 5.26
CA GLY A 55 18.70 18.41 5.83
C GLY A 55 17.25 18.05 5.49
N ASP A 56 16.50 18.95 4.85
CA ASP A 56 15.20 18.62 4.29
C ASP A 56 15.34 17.61 3.15
N MET A 57 14.21 17.04 2.75
CA MET A 57 14.20 16.07 1.65
C MET A 57 13.22 16.48 0.57
N LEU A 58 13.67 16.44 -0.68
CA LEU A 58 12.83 16.57 -1.86
C LEU A 58 12.31 15.19 -2.28
N PHE A 59 11.01 14.99 -2.10
CA PHE A 59 10.31 13.78 -2.51
C PHE A 59 9.70 14.00 -3.90
N ARG A 60 9.97 13.09 -4.84
CA ARG A 60 9.31 13.07 -6.16
C ARG A 60 8.32 11.90 -6.20
N ALA A 61 7.09 12.18 -6.59
CA ALA A 61 6.02 11.20 -6.69
C ALA A 61 5.16 11.51 -7.92
N GLY A 62 5.24 10.67 -8.95
CA GLY A 62 4.64 10.93 -10.26
C GLY A 62 5.08 12.28 -10.83
N SER A 63 4.12 13.17 -11.09
CA SER A 63 4.37 14.50 -11.64
C SER A 63 4.58 15.59 -10.58
N ILE A 64 4.63 15.25 -9.30
CA ILE A 64 4.76 16.24 -8.22
C ILE A 64 6.09 16.13 -7.47
N SER A 65 6.50 17.27 -6.93
CA SER A 65 7.67 17.42 -6.06
C SER A 65 7.22 18.05 -4.75
N VAL A 66 7.69 17.51 -3.62
CA VAL A 66 7.29 17.93 -2.27
C VAL A 66 8.54 18.05 -1.42
N VAL A 67 8.76 19.21 -0.82
CA VAL A 67 9.78 19.35 0.23
C VAL A 67 9.20 18.83 1.54
N VAL A 68 9.89 17.88 2.14
CA VAL A 68 9.53 17.27 3.41
C VAL A 68 10.57 17.67 4.45
N PRO A 69 10.17 18.41 5.51
CA PRO A 69 11.09 18.80 6.57
C PRO A 69 11.83 17.61 7.18
N ALA A 70 13.09 17.81 7.58
CA ALA A 70 13.92 16.78 8.21
C ALA A 70 13.20 16.13 9.42
N GLU A 71 12.59 16.95 10.27
CA GLU A 71 11.86 16.58 11.48
C GLU A 71 10.42 16.09 11.24
N PHE A 72 9.97 16.00 9.98
CA PHE A 72 8.62 15.58 9.66
C PHE A 72 8.38 14.13 10.11
N GLN A 73 7.32 13.90 10.89
CA GLN A 73 6.99 12.59 11.44
C GLN A 73 6.87 11.52 10.34
N ARG A 74 7.58 10.42 10.53
CA ARG A 74 7.51 9.22 9.67
C ARG A 74 6.63 8.17 10.33
N LEU A 75 5.71 7.63 9.55
CA LEU A 75 4.79 6.56 9.95
C LEU A 75 5.19 5.25 9.26
N PRO A 76 4.83 4.08 9.80
CA PRO A 76 5.10 2.81 9.13
C PRO A 76 4.26 2.65 7.86
N SER A 77 4.91 2.30 6.75
CA SER A 77 4.26 1.83 5.54
C SER A 77 3.73 0.40 5.71
N GLN A 78 2.67 0.07 4.98
CA GLN A 78 2.07 -1.27 4.94
C GLN A 78 2.73 -2.18 3.91
N ASP A 79 3.63 -1.64 3.10
CA ASP A 79 4.40 -2.35 2.09
C ASP A 79 5.88 -1.93 2.13
N SER A 80 6.67 -2.43 1.18
CA SER A 80 8.10 -2.14 1.06
C SER A 80 8.40 -0.78 0.43
N HIS A 81 7.42 0.10 0.23
CA HIS A 81 7.60 1.38 -0.44
C HIS A 81 7.35 2.56 0.49
N THR A 82 7.95 3.70 0.15
CA THR A 82 7.65 4.98 0.78
C THR A 82 6.41 5.58 0.10
N HIS A 83 5.47 6.08 0.88
CA HIS A 83 4.27 6.76 0.39
C HIS A 83 4.13 8.14 1.01
N ILE A 84 3.60 9.08 0.24
CA ILE A 84 3.33 10.45 0.68
C ILE A 84 1.87 10.83 0.37
N CYS A 85 1.25 11.50 1.33
CA CYS A 85 -0.06 12.13 1.15
C CYS A 85 0.12 13.62 1.32
N VAL A 86 -0.47 14.40 0.42
CA VAL A 86 -0.19 15.83 0.27
C VAL A 86 -1.46 16.66 0.32
N TYR A 87 -1.30 17.94 0.58
CA TYR A 87 -2.32 18.94 0.27
C TYR A 87 -1.70 20.07 -0.54
N ARG A 88 -2.53 20.71 -1.35
CA ARG A 88 -2.12 21.85 -2.16
C ARG A 88 -2.52 23.14 -1.45
N ILE A 89 -1.58 24.07 -1.28
CA ILE A 89 -1.86 25.40 -0.74
C ILE A 89 -2.22 26.39 -1.85
N ASN A 90 -2.67 27.59 -1.50
CA ASN A 90 -3.15 28.60 -2.46
C ASN A 90 -2.10 29.03 -3.51
N SER A 91 -0.80 28.95 -3.18
CA SER A 91 0.28 29.20 -4.14
C SER A 91 0.41 28.10 -5.21
N GLY A 92 -0.28 26.97 -5.02
CA GLY A 92 -0.21 25.80 -5.85
C GLY A 92 0.88 24.79 -5.47
N GLU A 93 1.68 25.11 -4.46
CA GLU A 93 2.69 24.24 -3.87
C GLU A 93 2.04 23.04 -3.14
N TYR A 94 2.66 21.88 -3.25
CA TYR A 94 2.30 20.68 -2.50
C TYR A 94 3.05 20.62 -1.18
N ARG A 95 2.35 20.33 -0.10
CA ARG A 95 2.92 20.16 1.24
C ARG A 95 2.63 18.78 1.80
N PRO A 96 3.56 18.20 2.59
CA PRO A 96 3.35 16.89 3.17
C PRO A 96 2.24 16.96 4.24
N ARG A 97 1.30 16.02 4.16
CA ARG A 97 0.30 15.77 5.21
C ARG A 97 0.72 14.60 6.09
N CYS A 98 1.14 13.51 5.48
CA CYS A 98 1.70 12.33 6.14
C CYS A 98 2.77 11.70 5.25
N VAL A 99 3.79 11.10 5.87
CA VAL A 99 4.80 10.30 5.17
C VAL A 99 4.90 8.93 5.81
N PHE A 100 4.79 7.90 4.98
CA PHE A 100 4.91 6.51 5.36
C PHE A 100 6.20 5.96 4.79
N VAL A 101 7.06 5.38 5.63
CA VAL A 101 8.33 4.78 5.25
C VAL A 101 8.30 3.28 5.51
N PRO A 102 9.00 2.44 4.73
CA PRO A 102 9.15 1.03 5.03
C PRO A 102 9.61 0.84 6.48
N GLY A 103 8.93 -0.04 7.21
CA GLY A 103 9.37 -0.41 8.55
C GLY A 103 10.73 -1.12 8.49
N THR A 104 11.53 -0.96 9.55
CA THR A 104 12.63 -1.89 9.80
C THR A 104 12.00 -3.19 10.29
N THR A 105 11.99 -4.21 9.45
CA THR A 105 11.70 -5.59 9.89
C THR A 105 12.69 -6.06 10.93
#